data_AF-A0A0B7GVI5-F1
#
_entry.id   AF-A0A0B7GVI5-F1
#
_cell.length_a   1.000
_cell.length_b   1.000
_cell.length_c   1.000
_cell.angle_alpha   90.00
_cell.angle_beta   90.00
_cell.angle_gamma   90.00
#
_symmetry.space_group_name_H-M   'P 1'
#
loop_
_entity.id
_entity.type
_entity.pdbx_description
1 polymer ?
#
loop_
_entity_poly.entity_id
_entity_poly.type
_entity_poly.pdbx_seq_one_letter_code
_entity_poly.pdbx_strand_id
1 'polypeptide(L)'
;MIQKSLKTGFYKYRENEQTNRVIRYLKAWRDYRRFDFSSIELTILAVNNFCKDELDDVALHNTLSKCLLSLNKNSKILKPVSPYEDLWKNYSKEEKQLLITNLSDLYDDITAAIKNASNNRASLILQEQFGDRFPKLEDKKTAPIKEFNRGAKPWEI
;
A
#
# COMPACT_ATOMS: atom_id res chain seq x y z
N MET A 1 3.25 34.08 -4.54
CA MET A 1 2.02 33.53 -5.13
C MET A 1 2.06 32.03 -5.47
N ILE A 2 3.05 31.26 -4.98
CA ILE A 2 3.25 29.83 -5.37
C ILE A 2 2.69 28.84 -4.32
N GLN A 3 2.47 29.26 -3.07
CA GLN A 3 1.98 28.37 -2.00
C GLN A 3 0.49 27.97 -2.09
N LYS A 4 -0.31 28.60 -2.96
CA LYS A 4 -1.74 28.27 -3.10
C LYS A 4 -2.03 27.08 -4.03
N SER A 5 -1.14 26.72 -4.97
CA SER A 5 -1.43 25.65 -5.97
C SER A 5 -1.08 24.23 -5.51
N LEU A 6 -0.08 24.07 -4.62
CA LEU A 6 0.20 22.76 -3.98
C LEU A 6 -0.84 22.41 -2.91
N LYS A 7 -1.42 23.43 -2.25
CA LYS A 7 -2.54 23.27 -1.31
C LYS A 7 -3.82 22.74 -1.95
N THR A 8 -4.01 22.87 -3.26
CA THR A 8 -5.24 22.37 -3.89
C THR A 8 -5.16 20.90 -4.25
N GLY A 9 -4.00 20.37 -4.64
CA GLY A 9 -3.87 18.97 -5.09
C GLY A 9 -3.93 17.94 -3.96
N PHE A 10 -3.06 18.09 -2.96
CA PHE A 10 -2.98 17.17 -1.82
C PHE A 10 -4.31 17.09 -1.05
N TYR A 11 -4.89 18.25 -0.74
CA TYR A 11 -6.14 18.31 0.02
C TYR A 11 -7.33 17.80 -0.81
N LYS A 12 -7.38 18.09 -2.12
CA LYS A 12 -8.40 17.52 -3.02
C LYS A 12 -8.36 16.00 -3.05
N TYR A 13 -7.19 15.39 -3.18
CA TYR A 13 -7.09 13.92 -3.12
C TYR A 13 -7.34 13.39 -1.71
N ARG A 14 -7.01 14.14 -0.67
CA ARG A 14 -7.35 13.73 0.69
C ARG A 14 -8.87 13.72 0.96
N GLU A 15 -9.62 14.58 0.28
CA GLU A 15 -11.09 14.61 0.34
C GLU A 15 -11.74 13.54 -0.55
N ASN A 16 -10.98 12.86 -1.41
CA ASN A 16 -11.49 11.76 -2.22
C ASN A 16 -11.70 10.49 -1.37
N GLU A 17 -12.90 9.91 -1.46
CA GLU A 17 -13.28 8.75 -0.68
C GLU A 17 -12.43 7.50 -1.00
N GLN A 18 -12.16 7.25 -2.29
CA GLN A 18 -11.33 6.12 -2.73
C GLN A 18 -9.88 6.29 -2.29
N THR A 19 -9.33 7.51 -2.32
CA THR A 19 -8.01 7.77 -1.74
C THR A 19 -7.98 7.43 -0.25
N ASN A 20 -9.02 7.76 0.51
CA ASN A 20 -9.12 7.38 1.92
C ASN A 20 -9.24 5.86 2.11
N ARG A 21 -9.90 5.13 1.21
CA ARG A 21 -9.91 3.65 1.21
C ARG A 21 -8.51 3.08 0.96
N VAL A 22 -7.80 3.56 -0.06
CA VAL A 22 -6.41 3.17 -0.34
C VAL A 22 -5.50 3.42 0.88
N ILE A 23 -5.61 4.58 1.52
CA ILE A 23 -4.85 4.87 2.74
C ILE A 23 -5.18 3.88 3.86
N ARG A 24 -6.46 3.52 4.04
CA ARG A 24 -6.88 2.52 5.05
C ARG A 24 -6.30 1.13 4.73
N TYR A 25 -6.31 0.71 3.47
CA TYR A 25 -5.72 -0.57 3.06
C TYR A 25 -4.23 -0.61 3.37
N LEU A 26 -3.46 0.42 2.99
CA LEU A 26 -2.02 0.49 3.27
C LEU A 26 -1.73 0.47 4.78
N LYS A 27 -2.53 1.18 5.59
CA LYS A 27 -2.38 1.15 7.05
C LYS A 27 -2.70 -0.21 7.62
N ALA A 28 -3.77 -0.86 7.16
CA ALA A 28 -4.14 -2.20 7.60
C ALA A 28 -3.06 -3.24 7.26
N TRP A 29 -2.50 -3.17 6.04
CA TRP A 29 -1.35 -3.98 5.64
C TRP A 29 -0.15 -3.78 6.57
N ARG A 30 0.25 -2.51 6.77
CA ARG A 30 1.38 -2.16 7.64
C ARG A 30 1.16 -2.62 9.08
N ASP A 31 -0.06 -2.46 9.60
CA ASP A 31 -0.43 -2.87 10.96
C ASP A 31 -0.39 -4.41 11.10
N TYR A 32 -0.88 -5.15 10.10
CA TYR A 32 -0.85 -6.62 10.10
C TYR A 32 0.57 -7.17 9.98
N ARG A 33 1.38 -6.60 9.07
CA ARG A 33 2.77 -7.02 8.83
C ARG A 33 3.77 -6.46 9.85
N ARG A 34 3.35 -5.51 10.68
CA ARG A 34 4.14 -4.81 11.70
C ARG A 34 5.39 -4.15 11.11
N PHE A 35 5.25 -3.51 9.95
CA PHE A 35 6.33 -2.78 9.31
C PHE A 35 6.50 -1.37 9.89
N ASP A 36 7.74 -0.89 9.93
CA ASP A 36 8.13 0.44 10.47
C ASP A 36 7.81 1.61 9.52
N PHE A 37 6.64 1.56 8.88
CA PHE A 37 6.06 2.71 8.20
C PHE A 37 5.23 3.50 9.19
N SER A 38 5.42 4.82 9.28
CA SER A 38 4.51 5.68 10.03
C SER A 38 3.19 5.92 9.27
N SER A 39 2.12 6.20 10.01
CA SER A 39 0.79 6.44 9.41
C SER A 39 0.77 7.66 8.50
N ILE A 40 1.61 8.66 8.77
CA ILE A 40 1.69 9.89 7.99
C ILE A 40 2.46 9.68 6.68
N GLU A 41 3.51 8.85 6.68
CA GLU A 41 4.26 8.50 5.46
C GLU A 41 3.38 7.79 4.44
N LEU A 42 2.65 6.76 4.87
CA LEU A 42 1.70 6.05 4.00
C LEU A 42 0.60 6.98 3.48
N THR A 43 0.14 7.91 4.31
CA THR A 43 -0.86 8.90 3.91
C THR A 43 -0.29 9.83 2.82
N ILE A 44 0.91 10.36 3.01
CA ILE A 44 1.54 11.28 2.04
C ILE A 44 1.83 10.55 0.72
N LEU A 45 2.40 9.35 0.79
CA LEU A 45 2.68 8.52 -0.37
C LEU A 45 1.42 8.26 -1.18
N ALA A 46 0.35 7.76 -0.54
CA ALA A 46 -0.89 7.45 -1.21
C ALA A 46 -1.54 8.68 -1.84
N VAL A 47 -1.60 9.81 -1.13
CA VAL A 47 -2.23 11.04 -1.64
C VAL A 47 -1.46 11.61 -2.83
N ASN A 48 -0.12 11.64 -2.76
CA ASN A 48 0.71 12.19 -3.84
C ASN A 48 0.70 11.34 -5.11
N ASN A 49 0.46 10.04 -4.98
CA ASN A 49 0.57 9.06 -6.06
C ASN A 49 -0.75 8.40 -6.44
N PHE A 50 -1.87 8.93 -5.93
CA PHE A 50 -3.18 8.31 -6.09
C PHE A 50 -3.56 8.12 -7.56
N CYS A 51 -4.04 6.92 -7.87
CA CYS A 51 -4.62 6.54 -9.15
C CYS A 51 -6.08 6.16 -8.93
N LYS A 52 -7.00 6.95 -9.48
CA LYS A 52 -8.42 6.61 -9.49
C LYS A 52 -8.67 5.43 -10.44
N ASP A 53 -9.51 4.50 -10.02
CA ASP A 53 -10.02 3.42 -10.85
C ASP A 53 -11.46 3.08 -10.44
N GLU A 54 -12.19 2.32 -11.26
CA GLU A 54 -13.52 1.81 -10.90
C GLU A 54 -13.44 0.75 -9.81
N LEU A 55 -12.38 -0.08 -9.82
CA LEU A 55 -12.15 -1.14 -8.85
C LEU A 55 -11.09 -0.73 -7.82
N ASP A 56 -11.38 -0.94 -6.53
CA ASP A 56 -10.51 -0.48 -5.44
C ASP A 56 -9.15 -1.23 -5.39
N ASP A 57 -9.11 -2.49 -5.78
CA ASP A 57 -7.89 -3.29 -5.89
C ASP A 57 -6.98 -2.79 -7.02
N VAL A 58 -7.56 -2.44 -8.17
CA VAL A 58 -6.84 -1.82 -9.30
C VAL A 58 -6.36 -0.41 -8.92
N ALA A 59 -7.18 0.38 -8.22
CA ALA A 59 -6.78 1.69 -7.70
C ALA A 59 -5.60 1.59 -6.72
N LEU A 60 -5.64 0.61 -5.81
CA LEU A 60 -4.55 0.32 -4.88
C LEU A 60 -3.27 -0.11 -5.63
N HIS A 61 -3.38 -1.06 -6.56
CA HIS A 61 -2.28 -1.54 -7.40
C HIS A 61 -1.60 -0.39 -8.16
N ASN A 62 -2.38 0.42 -8.87
CA ASN A 62 -1.87 1.53 -9.68
C ASN A 62 -1.26 2.64 -8.80
N THR A 63 -1.81 2.86 -7.61
CA THR A 63 -1.24 3.80 -6.62
C THR A 63 0.10 3.29 -6.09
N LEU A 64 0.21 2.00 -5.73
CA LEU A 64 1.46 1.37 -5.30
C LEU A 64 2.55 1.45 -6.37
N SER A 65 2.20 1.18 -7.63
CA SER A 65 3.13 1.34 -8.76
C SER A 65 3.73 2.75 -8.82
N LYS A 66 2.90 3.79 -8.72
CA LYS A 66 3.39 5.19 -8.68
C LYS A 66 4.18 5.52 -7.42
N CYS A 67 3.80 5.00 -6.26
CA CYS A 67 4.57 5.13 -5.02
C CYS A 67 5.99 4.56 -5.21
N LEU A 68 6.11 3.34 -5.74
CA LEU A 68 7.39 2.68 -5.99
C LEU A 68 8.24 3.47 -7.00
N LEU A 69 7.65 3.94 -8.09
CA LEU A 69 8.35 4.81 -9.06
C LEU A 69 8.88 6.10 -8.40
N SER A 70 8.06 6.75 -7.56
CA SER A 70 8.45 7.96 -6.84
C SER A 70 9.58 7.70 -5.83
N LEU A 71 9.49 6.61 -5.07
CA LEU A 71 10.48 6.23 -4.07
C LEU A 71 11.79 5.78 -4.71
N ASN A 72 11.76 4.98 -5.78
CA ASN A 72 12.96 4.57 -6.49
C ASN A 72 13.70 5.74 -7.15
N LYS A 73 12.99 6.81 -7.51
CA LYS A 73 13.60 8.01 -8.09
C LYS A 73 14.30 8.89 -7.05
N ASN A 74 13.70 9.08 -5.87
CA ASN A 74 14.14 10.12 -4.93
C ASN A 74 14.48 9.60 -3.53
N SER A 75 13.91 8.47 -3.10
CA SER A 75 14.00 7.90 -1.74
C SER A 75 13.69 8.89 -0.61
N LYS A 76 12.62 9.68 -0.80
CA LYS A 76 12.17 10.75 0.11
C LYS A 76 10.66 10.80 0.24
N ILE A 77 10.18 11.27 1.39
CA ILE A 77 8.77 11.56 1.64
C ILE A 77 8.66 12.95 2.26
N LEU A 78 8.29 13.94 1.44
CA LEU A 78 8.19 15.33 1.88
C LEU A 78 6.82 15.62 2.50
N LYS A 79 6.79 16.25 3.68
CA LYS A 79 5.56 16.81 4.24
C LYS A 79 4.92 17.77 3.23
N PRO A 80 3.58 17.81 3.10
CA PRO A 80 2.90 18.67 2.12
C PRO A 80 2.85 20.15 2.54
N VAL A 81 3.40 20.49 3.71
CA VAL A 81 3.38 21.84 4.28
C VAL A 81 4.81 22.32 4.49
N SER A 82 5.02 23.63 4.30
CA SER A 82 6.29 24.29 4.59
C SER A 82 6.74 23.98 6.04
N PRO A 83 8.01 23.63 6.29
CA PRO A 83 9.17 23.72 5.39
C PRO A 83 9.39 22.52 4.44
N TYR A 84 8.39 21.66 4.23
CA TYR A 84 8.45 20.46 3.37
C TYR A 84 9.52 19.45 3.83
N GLU A 85 9.57 19.25 5.14
CA GLU A 85 10.51 18.33 5.77
C GLU A 85 10.41 16.92 5.18
N ASP A 86 11.57 16.31 4.90
CA ASP A 86 11.67 14.92 4.48
C ASP A 86 11.61 13.99 5.69
N LEU A 87 10.56 13.17 5.76
CA LEU A 87 10.34 12.20 6.83
C LEU A 87 11.41 11.10 6.85
N TRP A 88 12.05 10.85 5.71
CA TRP A 88 13.11 9.85 5.56
C TRP A 88 14.51 10.47 5.65
N LYS A 89 14.65 11.72 6.09
CA LYS A 89 15.95 12.40 6.17
C LYS A 89 16.97 11.65 7.03
N ASN A 90 16.51 11.08 8.14
CA ASN A 90 17.37 10.42 9.13
C ASN A 90 17.40 8.89 8.98
N TYR A 91 16.68 8.33 8.00
CA TYR A 91 16.69 6.90 7.76
C TYR A 91 18.00 6.54 7.05
N SER A 92 18.62 5.45 7.47
CA SER A 92 19.71 4.78 6.77
C SER A 92 19.27 4.32 5.36
N LYS A 93 20.24 3.98 4.52
CA LYS A 93 19.98 3.46 3.19
C LYS A 93 19.25 2.10 3.28
N GLU A 94 19.64 1.29 4.26
CA GLU A 94 19.13 -0.04 4.53
C GLU A 94 17.68 0.02 4.99
N GLU A 95 17.32 0.92 5.91
CA GLU A 95 15.94 1.14 6.35
C GLU A 95 15.04 1.57 5.19
N LYS A 96 15.49 2.53 4.36
CA LYS A 96 14.73 2.96 3.18
C LYS A 96 14.52 1.81 2.20
N GLN A 97 15.57 1.04 1.93
CA GLN A 97 15.50 -0.07 1.00
C GLN A 97 14.56 -1.16 1.50
N LEU A 98 14.59 -1.49 2.79
CA LEU A 98 13.69 -2.45 3.41
C LEU A 98 12.22 -2.03 3.22
N LEU A 99 11.90 -0.77 3.49
CA LEU A 99 10.54 -0.24 3.34
C LEU A 99 10.07 -0.22 1.88
N ILE A 100 10.97 0.10 0.93
CA ILE A 100 10.68 0.03 -0.51
C ILE A 100 10.44 -1.42 -0.94
N THR A 101 11.27 -2.36 -0.48
CA THR A 101 11.11 -3.79 -0.77
C THR A 101 9.76 -4.29 -0.24
N ASN A 102 9.39 -3.96 1.00
CA ASN A 102 8.09 -4.33 1.56
C ASN A 102 6.91 -3.83 0.70
N LEU A 103 6.97 -2.58 0.20
CA LEU A 103 5.95 -2.06 -0.72
C LEU A 103 5.96 -2.78 -2.08
N SER A 104 7.13 -3.20 -2.56
CA SER A 104 7.27 -3.96 -3.80
C SER A 104 6.63 -5.34 -3.66
N ASP A 105 6.87 -6.04 -2.55
CA ASP A 105 6.29 -7.33 -2.26
C ASP A 105 4.75 -7.25 -2.22
N LEU A 106 4.20 -6.21 -1.57
CA LEU A 106 2.76 -5.96 -1.58
C LEU A 106 2.22 -5.73 -3.00
N TYR A 107 2.93 -4.94 -3.81
CA TYR A 107 2.55 -4.69 -5.19
C TYR A 107 2.54 -5.98 -6.03
N ASP A 108 3.55 -6.82 -5.89
CA ASP A 108 3.66 -8.08 -6.63
C ASP A 108 2.55 -9.06 -6.21
N ASP A 109 2.23 -9.14 -4.92
CA ASP A 109 1.15 -10.00 -4.41
C ASP A 109 -0.23 -9.52 -4.87
N ILE A 110 -0.50 -8.21 -4.86
CA ILE A 110 -1.74 -7.66 -5.44
C ILE A 110 -1.80 -7.93 -6.94
N THR A 111 -0.69 -7.77 -7.66
CA THR A 111 -0.60 -8.09 -9.09
C THR A 111 -0.94 -9.56 -9.34
N ALA A 112 -0.40 -10.46 -8.53
CA ALA A 112 -0.64 -11.89 -8.62
C ALA A 112 -2.11 -12.25 -8.29
N ALA A 113 -2.71 -11.56 -7.32
CA ALA A 113 -4.12 -11.74 -6.96
C ALA A 113 -5.06 -11.27 -8.08
N ILE A 114 -4.85 -10.08 -8.65
CA ILE A 114 -5.68 -9.53 -9.74
C ILE A 114 -5.61 -10.41 -10.99
N LYS A 115 -4.43 -10.96 -11.31
CA LYS A 115 -4.23 -11.83 -12.47
C LYS A 115 -4.67 -13.28 -12.23
N ASN A 116 -5.10 -13.62 -11.02
CA ASN A 116 -5.46 -14.99 -10.69
C ASN A 116 -6.84 -15.36 -11.25
N ALA A 117 -6.94 -16.50 -11.92
CA ALA A 117 -8.23 -17.02 -12.38
C ALA A 117 -9.08 -17.62 -11.24
N SER A 118 -8.46 -17.95 -10.11
CA SER A 118 -9.08 -18.55 -8.93
C SER A 118 -9.33 -17.46 -7.89
N ASN A 119 -10.61 -17.24 -7.54
CA ASN A 119 -11.01 -16.26 -6.54
C ASN A 119 -10.56 -16.72 -5.15
N ASN A 120 -10.60 -18.03 -4.88
CA ASN A 120 -10.05 -18.60 -3.66
C ASN A 120 -8.56 -18.26 -3.54
N ARG A 121 -7.76 -18.52 -4.57
CA ARG A 121 -6.31 -18.27 -4.52
C ARG A 121 -5.99 -16.78 -4.42
N ALA A 122 -6.69 -15.93 -5.18
CA ALA A 122 -6.57 -14.48 -5.04
C ALA A 122 -6.84 -14.02 -3.59
N SER A 123 -7.92 -14.51 -2.99
CA SER A 123 -8.27 -14.17 -1.61
C SER A 123 -7.24 -14.63 -0.59
N LEU A 124 -6.61 -15.79 -0.80
CA LEU A 124 -5.54 -16.29 0.07
C LEU A 124 -4.28 -15.43 -0.02
N ILE A 125 -3.88 -15.02 -1.23
CA ILE A 125 -2.74 -14.09 -1.42
C ILE A 125 -3.00 -12.78 -0.67
N LEU A 126 -4.22 -12.25 -0.77
CA LEU A 126 -4.58 -11.02 -0.07
C LEU A 126 -4.67 -11.22 1.46
N GLN A 127 -5.12 -12.38 1.95
CA GLN A 127 -5.05 -12.71 3.37
C GLN A 127 -3.61 -12.77 3.92
N GLU A 128 -2.63 -13.17 3.11
CA GLU A 128 -1.20 -13.16 3.50
C GLU A 128 -0.66 -11.73 3.68
N GLN A 129 -1.28 -10.73 3.04
CA GLN A 129 -0.91 -9.32 3.14
C GLN A 129 -1.74 -8.54 4.17
N PHE A 130 -3.03 -8.84 4.29
CA PHE A 130 -3.98 -8.06 5.10
C PHE A 130 -4.53 -8.81 6.32
N GLY A 131 -4.19 -10.08 6.48
CA GLY A 131 -4.67 -10.96 7.55
C GLY A 131 -6.04 -11.59 7.26
N ASP A 132 -6.51 -12.38 8.22
CA ASP A 132 -7.75 -13.17 8.13
C ASP A 132 -9.04 -12.32 8.10
N ARG A 133 -8.93 -11.02 8.38
CA ARG A 133 -10.02 -10.05 8.17
C ARG A 133 -10.35 -9.86 6.70
N PHE A 134 -9.40 -10.12 5.79
CA PHE A 134 -9.68 -10.13 4.36
C PHE A 134 -10.51 -11.39 4.05
N PRO A 135 -11.64 -11.29 3.33
CA PRO A 135 -12.55 -12.42 3.15
C PRO A 135 -11.87 -13.55 2.38
N LYS A 136 -12.00 -14.79 2.88
CA LYS A 136 -11.66 -15.99 2.11
C LYS A 136 -12.81 -16.30 1.17
N LEU A 137 -12.51 -16.40 -0.12
CA LEU A 137 -13.50 -16.77 -1.13
C LEU A 137 -13.45 -18.27 -1.39
N GLU A 138 -14.60 -18.89 -1.66
CA GLU A 138 -14.66 -20.26 -2.15
C GLU A 138 -14.65 -20.26 -3.68
N ASP A 139 -13.98 -21.24 -4.28
CA ASP A 139 -14.06 -21.43 -5.73
C ASP A 139 -15.03 -22.55 -6.07
N LYS A 140 -15.80 -22.34 -7.14
CA LYS A 140 -16.56 -23.42 -7.79
C LYS A 140 -15.66 -24.36 -8.61
N LYS A 141 -14.38 -24.00 -8.81
CA LYS A 141 -13.36 -24.79 -9.51
C LYS A 141 -12.05 -24.73 -8.71
N THR A 142 -11.71 -25.83 -8.04
CA THR A 142 -10.51 -25.95 -7.20
C THR A 142 -9.24 -25.89 -8.04
N ALA A 143 -8.62 -24.71 -8.14
CA ALA A 143 -7.22 -24.64 -8.54
C ALA A 143 -6.36 -25.33 -7.46
N PRO A 144 -5.25 -26.00 -7.85
CA PRO A 144 -4.41 -26.73 -6.90
C PRO A 144 -3.86 -25.81 -5.79
N ILE A 145 -3.94 -26.30 -4.56
CA ILE A 145 -3.51 -25.63 -3.35
C ILE A 145 -1.98 -25.66 -3.31
N LYS A 146 -1.32 -24.52 -3.48
CA LYS A 146 0.05 -24.36 -2.98
C LYS A 146 -0.06 -24.02 -1.49
N GLU A 147 0.63 -24.77 -0.65
CA GLU A 147 0.77 -24.43 0.76
C GLU A 147 1.66 -23.19 0.91
N PHE A 148 1.20 -22.23 1.71
CA PHE A 148 1.97 -21.03 2.06
C PHE A 148 2.04 -20.86 3.56
N ASN A 149 3.18 -20.35 4.01
CA ASN A 149 3.47 -20.11 5.41
C ASN A 149 2.70 -18.85 5.86
N ARG A 150 1.65 -19.03 6.67
CA ARG A 150 0.93 -17.90 7.27
C ARG A 150 1.86 -17.28 8.32
N GLY A 151 2.20 -16.00 8.17
CA GLY A 151 2.95 -15.26 9.19
C GLY A 151 2.23 -15.29 10.55
N ALA A 152 2.99 -15.13 11.64
CA ALA A 152 2.44 -15.12 13.00
C ALA A 152 1.36 -14.03 13.13
N LYS A 153 0.18 -14.38 13.66
CA LYS A 153 -0.92 -13.44 13.80
C LYS A 153 -0.61 -12.42 14.90
N PRO A 154 -0.84 -11.11 14.66
CA PRO A 154 -0.47 -10.06 15.60
C PRO A 154 -1.13 -10.09 16.98
N TRP A 155 -2.19 -10.87 17.21
CA TRP A 155 -2.92 -10.96 18.48
C TRP A 155 -2.74 -12.30 19.21
N GLU A 156 -1.88 -13.18 18.70
CA GLU A 156 -1.50 -14.45 19.34
C GLU A 156 -0.20 -14.30 20.16
N ILE A 157 0.16 -13.07 20.55
CA ILE A 157 1.36 -12.72 21.35
C ILE A 157 0.93 -11.99 22.62
#